data_AF-A0A2G6L6T9-F1
#
_entry.id   AF-A0A2G6L6T9-F1
#
_cell.length_a   1.000
_cell.length_b   1.000
_cell.length_c   1.000
_cell.angle_alpha   90.00
_cell.angle_beta   90.00
_cell.angle_gamma   90.00
#
_symmetry.space_group_name_H-M   'P 1'
#
loop_
_entity.id
_entity.type
_entity.pdbx_description
1 polymer ?
#
loop_
_entity_poly.entity_id
_entity_poly.type
_entity_poly.pdbx_seq_one_letter_code
_entity_poly.pdbx_strand_id
1 'polypeptide(L)'
;MKKIFCLLLLTAAGSANASLFHFTGDIQYHNDVVYTYFTLDTDATDVRVWTDSFQNGTNFDPVTAFWNATTGDLINQNDDNASINPSTQTIYDSGFSLDSLSAGDYLFTVAIYDNFAYGNNLQDGFDFDSQNPIPLSEWNQQANSLNTGSSWSVWLDGVDSANNPDNSGASVPEPASLALLGLGLAGIGFSRRKKSA
;
A
#
# COMPACT_ATOMS: atom_id res chain seq x y z
N MET A 1 45.87 -37.27 13.23
CA MET A 1 44.85 -37.61 12.22
C MET A 1 43.46 -37.42 12.81
N LYS A 2 42.66 -36.54 12.16
CA LYS A 2 41.19 -36.62 11.99
C LYS A 2 40.31 -36.26 13.21
N LYS A 3 39.40 -35.29 13.19
CA LYS A 3 38.96 -34.28 12.21
C LYS A 3 38.34 -33.12 13.00
N ILE A 4 38.67 -31.90 12.59
CA ILE A 4 37.99 -30.65 12.94
C ILE A 4 36.51 -30.82 12.58
N PHE A 5 35.60 -30.73 13.55
CA PHE A 5 34.16 -30.71 13.27
C PHE A 5 33.78 -29.27 12.94
N CYS A 6 33.59 -29.03 11.64
CA CYS A 6 33.20 -27.74 11.08
C CYS A 6 31.92 -27.22 11.74
N LEU A 7 32.03 -25.99 12.22
CA LEU A 7 30.93 -25.09 12.54
C LEU A 7 30.19 -24.79 11.22
N LEU A 8 29.08 -25.48 10.97
CA LEU A 8 28.16 -25.18 9.87
C LEU A 8 26.76 -25.15 10.48
N LEU A 9 26.36 -23.98 10.98
CA LEU A 9 24.96 -23.71 11.29
C LEU A 9 24.58 -22.32 10.79
N LEU A 10 23.73 -22.35 9.76
CA LEU A 10 22.70 -21.38 9.41
C LEU A 10 23.14 -20.02 8.87
N THR A 11 23.68 -20.04 7.65
CA THR A 11 23.36 -19.01 6.64
C THR A 11 21.98 -19.33 6.05
N ALA A 12 20.94 -19.16 6.84
CA ALA A 12 19.57 -19.04 6.34
C ALA A 12 19.16 -17.58 6.53
N ALA A 13 19.83 -16.68 5.83
CA ALA A 13 19.27 -15.37 5.56
C ALA A 13 18.06 -15.65 4.66
N GLY A 14 16.88 -15.77 5.27
CA GLY A 14 15.64 -15.81 4.51
C GLY A 14 15.58 -14.54 3.67
N SER A 15 15.18 -14.68 2.40
CA SER A 15 14.78 -13.53 1.61
C SER A 15 13.79 -12.74 2.45
N ALA A 16 14.10 -11.48 2.77
CA ALA A 16 13.06 -10.55 3.19
C ALA A 16 12.12 -10.46 1.98
N ASN A 17 10.96 -11.11 2.06
CA ASN A 17 9.92 -10.87 1.07
C ASN A 17 9.39 -9.48 1.41
N ALA A 18 9.53 -8.52 0.48
CA ALA A 18 8.74 -7.31 0.54
C ALA A 18 7.26 -7.74 0.66
N SER A 19 6.57 -7.21 1.67
CA SER A 19 5.19 -7.59 1.92
C SER A 19 4.31 -6.92 0.87
N LEU A 20 3.45 -7.68 0.19
CA LEU A 20 2.35 -7.11 -0.58
C LEU A 20 1.27 -6.67 0.41
N PHE A 21 1.01 -5.36 0.48
CA PHE A 21 -0.06 -4.80 1.28
C PHE A 21 -1.31 -4.63 0.43
N HIS A 22 -2.46 -4.94 1.01
CA HIS A 22 -3.76 -4.76 0.37
C HIS A 22 -4.76 -4.23 1.39
N PHE A 23 -5.33 -3.06 1.08
CA PHE A 23 -6.34 -2.40 1.89
C PHE A 23 -7.61 -2.23 1.06
N THR A 24 -8.76 -2.38 1.71
CA THR A 24 -10.07 -2.14 1.10
C THR A 24 -10.98 -1.41 2.08
N GLY A 25 -12.03 -0.80 1.55
CA GLY A 25 -13.08 -0.17 2.33
C GLY A 25 -14.14 0.43 1.41
N ASP A 26 -14.94 1.34 1.95
CA ASP A 26 -15.97 2.05 1.21
C ASP A 26 -15.88 3.56 1.47
N ILE A 27 -16.17 4.34 0.43
CA ILE A 27 -16.44 5.78 0.51
C ILE A 27 -17.94 6.03 0.44
N GLN A 28 -18.39 7.15 1.00
CA GLN A 28 -19.81 7.49 1.11
C GLN A 28 -20.22 8.63 0.17
N TYR A 29 -19.33 9.58 -0.07
CA TYR A 29 -19.60 10.80 -0.83
C TYR A 29 -18.61 11.01 -1.98
N HIS A 30 -19.04 11.75 -3.00
CA HIS A 30 -18.21 12.04 -4.19
C HIS A 30 -16.88 12.76 -3.88
N ASN A 31 -16.82 13.46 -2.75
CA ASN A 31 -15.67 14.25 -2.31
C ASN A 31 -14.90 13.57 -1.17
N ASP A 32 -15.21 12.31 -0.86
CA ASP A 32 -14.36 11.54 0.05
C ASP A 32 -13.01 11.24 -0.62
N VAL A 33 -11.96 11.27 0.19
CA VAL A 33 -10.59 10.94 -0.21
C VAL A 33 -10.07 9.87 0.74
N VAL A 34 -9.54 8.79 0.18
CA VAL A 34 -8.93 7.69 0.94
C VAL A 34 -7.45 7.98 1.10
N TYR A 35 -6.94 7.87 2.32
CA TYR A 35 -5.52 8.12 2.63
C TYR A 35 -4.81 6.81 2.96
N THR A 36 -3.71 6.50 2.28
CA THR A 36 -2.88 5.33 2.59
C THR A 36 -1.42 5.74 2.77
N TYR A 37 -0.92 5.61 3.99
CA TYR A 37 0.45 5.96 4.36
C TYR A 37 1.38 4.76 4.19
N PHE A 38 2.62 5.01 3.78
CA PHE A 38 3.66 3.99 3.76
C PHE A 38 5.04 4.60 3.98
N THR A 39 5.99 3.75 4.35
CA THR A 39 7.36 4.16 4.67
C THR A 39 8.38 3.34 3.90
N LEU A 40 9.52 3.98 3.66
CA LEU A 40 10.75 3.36 3.19
C LEU A 40 11.88 3.66 4.18
N ASP A 41 12.45 2.63 4.78
CA ASP A 41 13.60 2.71 5.70
C ASP A 41 14.91 2.95 4.92
N THR A 42 14.94 2.56 3.65
CA THR A 42 16.05 2.75 2.71
C THR A 42 15.55 3.10 1.32
N ASP A 43 16.40 3.70 0.48
CA ASP A 43 16.08 3.93 -0.93
C ASP A 43 15.66 2.62 -1.64
N ALA A 44 14.60 2.69 -2.44
CA ALA A 44 14.00 1.55 -3.16
C ALA A 44 13.90 1.82 -4.66
N THR A 45 13.83 0.76 -5.46
CA THR A 45 13.83 0.84 -6.95
C THR A 45 12.68 0.09 -7.61
N ASP A 46 11.74 -0.40 -6.82
CA ASP A 46 10.68 -1.32 -7.23
C ASP A 46 9.37 -1.07 -6.48
N VAL A 47 9.15 0.17 -6.04
CA VAL A 47 7.92 0.56 -5.35
C VAL A 47 6.77 0.63 -6.33
N ARG A 48 5.67 -0.05 -6.02
CA ARG A 48 4.42 0.05 -6.77
C ARG A 48 3.29 0.34 -5.81
N VAL A 49 2.45 1.29 -6.17
CA VAL A 49 1.21 1.59 -5.45
C VAL A 49 0.10 1.84 -6.46
N TRP A 50 -0.99 1.11 -6.34
CA TRP A 50 -2.08 1.17 -7.31
C TRP A 50 -3.42 0.86 -6.69
N THR A 51 -4.47 1.22 -7.41
CA THR A 51 -5.85 0.85 -7.10
C THR A 51 -6.40 -0.06 -8.19
N ASP A 52 -7.33 -0.94 -7.82
CA ASP A 52 -8.19 -1.74 -8.71
C ASP A 52 -9.67 -1.45 -8.45
N SER A 53 -9.97 -0.21 -8.02
CA SER A 53 -11.32 0.18 -7.61
C SER A 53 -12.30 0.20 -8.77
N PHE A 54 -11.91 0.45 -10.02
CA PHE A 54 -12.85 0.61 -11.13
C PHE A 54 -13.72 -0.63 -11.41
N GLN A 55 -13.14 -1.82 -11.22
CA GLN A 55 -13.83 -3.12 -11.40
C GLN A 55 -14.57 -3.22 -12.75
N ASN A 56 -13.96 -2.75 -13.84
CA ASN A 56 -14.54 -2.78 -15.18
C ASN A 56 -15.94 -2.09 -15.28
N GLY A 57 -16.11 -0.98 -14.56
CA GLY A 57 -17.30 -0.12 -14.64
C GLY A 57 -18.43 -0.50 -13.68
N THR A 58 -18.26 -1.52 -12.85
CA THR A 58 -19.23 -1.81 -11.77
C THR A 58 -19.06 -0.89 -10.58
N ASN A 59 -17.96 -0.15 -10.51
CA ASN A 59 -17.58 0.69 -9.40
C ASN A 59 -17.05 2.05 -9.89
N PHE A 60 -16.74 2.97 -8.98
CA PHE A 60 -16.31 4.32 -9.34
C PHE A 60 -14.98 4.33 -10.09
N ASP A 61 -14.81 5.32 -10.98
CA ASP A 61 -13.55 5.58 -11.68
C ASP A 61 -12.60 6.37 -10.76
N PRO A 62 -11.44 5.79 -10.35
CA PRO A 62 -10.53 6.38 -9.38
C PRO A 62 -9.46 7.29 -9.99
N VAL A 63 -9.23 8.45 -9.36
CA VAL A 63 -8.00 9.24 -9.53
C VAL A 63 -7.08 9.07 -8.33
N THR A 64 -5.78 9.18 -8.56
CA THR A 64 -4.77 9.00 -7.52
C THR A 64 -3.77 10.14 -7.44
N ALA A 65 -3.29 10.41 -6.23
CA ALA A 65 -2.19 11.34 -6.02
C ALA A 65 -1.15 10.73 -5.06
N PHE A 66 0.10 11.11 -5.29
CA PHE A 66 1.27 10.63 -4.58
C PHE A 66 2.02 11.80 -3.95
N TRP A 67 2.26 11.71 -2.66
CA TRP A 67 2.70 12.82 -1.82
C TRP A 67 3.90 12.44 -0.97
N ASN A 68 4.74 13.43 -0.69
CA ASN A 68 5.68 13.34 0.42
C ASN A 68 4.90 13.58 1.73
N ALA A 69 4.78 12.58 2.59
CA ALA A 69 3.96 12.70 3.80
C ALA A 69 4.60 13.62 4.87
N THR A 70 5.92 13.84 4.80
CA THR A 70 6.64 14.71 5.74
C THR A 70 6.44 16.19 5.42
N THR A 71 6.52 16.56 4.14
CA THR A 71 6.39 17.97 3.71
C THR A 71 4.97 18.32 3.26
N GLY A 72 4.18 17.31 2.90
CA GLY A 72 2.89 17.47 2.24
C GLY A 72 3.00 17.79 0.74
N ASP A 73 4.21 17.83 0.17
CA ASP A 73 4.38 18.21 -1.24
C ASP A 73 3.83 17.12 -2.16
N LEU A 74 3.09 17.56 -3.19
CA LEU A 74 2.64 16.69 -4.27
C LEU A 74 3.86 16.23 -5.09
N ILE A 75 4.04 14.92 -5.19
CA ILE A 75 5.08 14.31 -6.04
C ILE A 75 4.52 14.09 -7.44
N ASN A 76 3.32 13.49 -7.54
CA ASN A 76 2.66 13.23 -8.82
C ASN A 76 1.17 12.92 -8.63
N GLN A 77 0.40 12.93 -9.72
CA GLN A 77 -0.99 12.45 -9.77
C GLN A 77 -1.24 11.67 -11.05
N ASN A 78 -2.21 10.75 -11.02
CA ASN A 78 -2.56 9.90 -12.15
C ASN A 78 -4.08 9.70 -12.20
N ASP A 79 -4.59 9.66 -13.43
CA ASP A 79 -5.99 9.34 -13.73
C ASP A 79 -6.06 7.85 -14.07
N ASP A 80 -5.54 7.47 -15.24
CA ASP A 80 -5.49 6.08 -15.68
C ASP A 80 -4.07 5.51 -15.77
N ASN A 81 -3.88 4.31 -15.23
CA ASN A 81 -2.72 3.44 -15.48
C ASN A 81 -2.99 1.97 -15.11
N ALA A 82 -3.60 1.22 -16.01
CA ALA A 82 -3.86 -0.22 -15.87
C ALA A 82 -2.61 -1.14 -15.98
N SER A 83 -1.42 -0.57 -16.20
CA SER A 83 -0.22 -1.33 -16.55
C SER A 83 0.66 -1.72 -15.36
N ILE A 84 0.38 -1.19 -14.17
CA ILE A 84 1.20 -1.40 -12.96
C ILE A 84 1.07 -2.84 -12.47
N ASN A 85 -0.18 -3.34 -12.44
CA ASN A 85 -0.48 -4.73 -12.21
C ASN A 85 -1.73 -5.18 -13.00
N PRO A 86 -1.55 -5.61 -14.27
CA PRO A 86 -2.66 -6.04 -15.12
C PRO A 86 -3.42 -7.28 -14.64
N SER A 87 -2.93 -7.96 -13.58
CA SER A 87 -3.63 -9.10 -12.99
C SER A 87 -4.75 -8.68 -12.03
N THR A 88 -4.69 -7.46 -11.51
CA THR A 88 -5.71 -6.88 -10.61
C THR A 88 -6.44 -5.71 -11.28
N GLN A 89 -5.74 -4.91 -12.09
CA GLN A 89 -6.26 -3.67 -12.67
C GLN A 89 -7.07 -3.87 -13.97
N THR A 90 -7.93 -2.90 -14.23
CA THR A 90 -8.74 -2.71 -15.43
C THR A 90 -8.48 -1.31 -16.02
N ILE A 91 -9.12 -0.98 -17.15
CA ILE A 91 -8.68 0.13 -18.03
C ILE A 91 -8.64 1.53 -17.39
N TYR A 92 -9.48 1.81 -16.38
CA TYR A 92 -9.54 3.09 -15.68
C TYR A 92 -9.01 3.02 -14.25
N ASP A 93 -8.25 1.97 -13.95
CA ASP A 93 -7.56 1.90 -12.68
C ASP A 93 -6.27 2.71 -12.70
N SER A 94 -5.86 3.21 -11.53
CA SER A 94 -4.86 4.27 -11.39
C SER A 94 -3.68 3.86 -10.51
N GLY A 95 -2.54 4.56 -10.63
CA GLY A 95 -1.43 4.46 -9.67
C GLY A 95 -0.05 4.78 -10.22
N PHE A 96 0.98 4.28 -9.52
CA PHE A 96 2.39 4.56 -9.80
C PHE A 96 3.27 3.29 -9.72
N SER A 97 4.19 3.17 -10.69
CA SER A 97 5.38 2.32 -10.60
C SER A 97 6.61 3.22 -10.53
N LEU A 98 7.40 3.10 -9.47
CA LEU A 98 8.48 4.01 -9.14
C LEU A 98 9.82 3.28 -9.19
N ASP A 99 10.57 3.52 -10.26
CA ASP A 99 11.89 2.89 -10.50
C ASP A 99 12.98 3.40 -9.53
N SER A 100 12.70 4.49 -8.81
CA SER A 100 13.55 5.02 -7.76
C SER A 100 12.71 5.87 -6.81
N LEU A 101 12.77 5.55 -5.52
CA LEU A 101 12.16 6.34 -4.45
C LEU A 101 13.13 6.36 -3.25
N SER A 102 13.43 7.55 -2.73
CA SER A 102 14.33 7.66 -1.57
C SER A 102 13.68 7.14 -0.29
N ALA A 103 14.48 6.83 0.72
CA ALA A 103 13.98 6.59 2.07
C ALA A 103 13.13 7.78 2.56
N GLY A 104 11.99 7.50 3.21
CA GLY A 104 11.07 8.53 3.69
C GLY A 104 9.65 8.04 3.93
N ASP A 105 8.81 8.98 4.34
CA ASP A 105 7.39 8.77 4.59
C ASP A 105 6.56 9.33 3.43
N TYR A 106 5.61 8.53 2.98
CA TYR A 106 4.82 8.81 1.79
C TYR A 106 3.33 8.60 2.03
N LEU A 107 2.53 9.29 1.23
CA LEU A 107 1.08 9.18 1.23
C LEU A 107 0.61 8.94 -0.20
N PHE A 108 -0.28 7.98 -0.35
CA PHE A 108 -1.04 7.72 -1.57
C PHE A 108 -2.52 7.97 -1.29
N THR A 109 -3.15 8.76 -2.15
CA THR A 109 -4.58 9.06 -2.03
C THR A 109 -5.35 8.51 -3.21
N VAL A 110 -6.56 8.00 -2.93
CA VAL A 110 -7.54 7.61 -3.95
C VAL A 110 -8.77 8.51 -3.78
N ALA A 111 -9.25 9.10 -4.86
CA ALA A 111 -10.50 9.83 -4.90
C ALA A 111 -11.29 9.44 -6.15
N ILE A 112 -12.56 9.85 -6.23
CA ILE A 112 -13.39 9.65 -7.41
C ILE A 112 -13.01 10.68 -8.48
N TYR A 113 -12.90 10.27 -9.74
CA TYR A 113 -12.72 11.19 -10.86
C TYR A 113 -13.87 12.22 -10.95
N ASP A 114 -13.63 13.52 -11.08
CA ASP A 114 -12.35 14.23 -11.31
C ASP A 114 -11.83 15.00 -10.07
N ASN A 115 -11.93 14.42 -8.87
CA ASN A 115 -11.46 15.02 -7.62
C ASN A 115 -9.92 14.96 -7.49
N PHE A 116 -9.20 15.72 -8.32
CA PHE A 116 -7.73 15.79 -8.30
C PHE A 116 -7.22 16.66 -7.14
N ALA A 117 -5.90 16.61 -6.92
CA ALA A 117 -5.23 17.54 -6.03
C ALA A 117 -5.41 18.98 -6.54
N TYR A 118 -5.92 19.87 -5.69
CA TYR A 118 -6.19 21.26 -6.05
C TYR A 118 -4.91 22.11 -6.20
N GLY A 119 -3.85 21.73 -5.47
CA GLY A 119 -2.58 22.44 -5.43
C GLY A 119 -1.37 21.51 -5.34
N ASN A 120 -0.22 22.08 -5.00
CA ASN A 120 1.05 21.34 -4.92
C ASN A 120 1.39 20.92 -3.48
N ASN A 121 0.53 21.23 -2.51
CA ASN A 121 0.67 20.76 -1.14
C ASN A 121 -0.65 20.14 -0.66
N LEU A 122 -0.56 19.10 0.16
CA LEU A 122 -1.71 18.38 0.71
C LEU A 122 -2.71 19.31 1.42
N GLN A 123 -2.21 20.39 2.02
CA GLN A 123 -3.03 21.39 2.70
C GLN A 123 -3.88 22.26 1.76
N ASP A 124 -3.57 22.26 0.45
CA ASP A 124 -4.37 22.93 -0.57
C ASP A 124 -5.66 22.17 -0.86
N GLY A 125 -5.74 20.88 -0.49
CA GLY A 125 -6.93 20.05 -0.63
C GLY A 125 -7.12 19.46 -2.02
N PHE A 126 -8.37 19.08 -2.31
CA PHE A 126 -8.83 18.48 -3.56
C PHE A 126 -9.94 19.31 -4.21
N ASP A 127 -10.14 19.13 -5.52
CA ASP A 127 -11.07 19.95 -6.33
C ASP A 127 -12.51 19.96 -5.78
N PHE A 128 -12.93 18.90 -5.09
CA PHE A 128 -14.29 18.77 -4.55
C PHE A 128 -14.43 19.17 -3.07
N ASP A 129 -13.36 19.60 -2.40
CA ASP A 129 -13.39 19.91 -0.96
C ASP A 129 -14.36 21.05 -0.62
N SER A 130 -14.60 21.97 -1.55
CA SER A 130 -15.54 23.07 -1.39
C SER A 130 -16.99 22.73 -1.76
N GLN A 131 -17.23 21.53 -2.28
CA GLN A 131 -18.56 21.10 -2.72
C GLN A 131 -19.35 20.52 -1.56
N ASN A 132 -20.68 20.65 -1.62
CA ASN A 132 -21.54 19.98 -0.65
C ASN A 132 -21.47 18.46 -0.89
N PRO A 133 -21.24 17.61 0.12
CA PRO A 133 -21.18 16.16 -0.07
C PRO A 133 -22.46 15.62 -0.72
N ILE A 134 -22.29 14.85 -1.81
CA ILE A 134 -23.37 14.15 -2.51
C ILE A 134 -23.14 12.65 -2.32
N PRO A 135 -24.12 11.89 -1.79
CA PRO A 135 -24.00 10.45 -1.65
C PRO A 135 -23.74 9.77 -3.00
N LEU A 136 -22.91 8.74 -3.03
CA LEU A 136 -22.57 8.05 -4.29
C LEU A 136 -23.76 7.43 -5.02
N SER A 137 -24.80 7.03 -4.28
CA SER A 137 -26.07 6.56 -4.86
C SER A 137 -26.83 7.65 -5.66
N GLU A 138 -26.51 8.92 -5.43
CA GLU A 138 -27.13 10.08 -6.06
C GLU A 138 -26.16 10.82 -7.00
N TRP A 139 -24.86 10.54 -6.91
CA TRP A 139 -23.84 11.15 -7.75
C TRP A 139 -23.82 10.51 -9.15
N ASN A 140 -23.85 11.35 -10.17
CA ASN A 140 -23.64 10.93 -11.55
C ASN A 140 -22.20 11.27 -11.95
N GLN A 141 -21.30 10.27 -11.90
CA GLN A 141 -19.94 10.47 -12.35
C GLN A 141 -19.94 10.69 -13.87
N GLN A 142 -19.52 11.87 -14.32
CA GLN A 142 -19.63 12.29 -15.72
C GLN A 142 -18.90 11.35 -16.70
N ALA A 143 -17.82 10.69 -16.26
CA ALA A 143 -17.00 9.79 -17.07
C ALA A 143 -17.42 8.31 -17.01
N ASN A 144 -18.27 7.91 -16.06
CA ASN A 144 -18.60 6.51 -15.83
C ASN A 144 -20.11 6.28 -15.91
N SER A 145 -20.86 6.50 -14.81
CA SER A 145 -22.33 6.46 -14.79
C SER A 145 -22.91 6.89 -13.43
N LEU A 146 -24.24 6.84 -13.31
CA LEU A 146 -24.97 6.92 -12.04
C LEU A 146 -24.81 5.62 -11.23
N ASN A 147 -24.82 5.73 -9.89
CA ASN A 147 -24.81 4.59 -8.96
C ASN A 147 -23.57 3.69 -9.14
N THR A 148 -22.41 4.32 -9.30
CA THR A 148 -21.13 3.64 -9.16
C THR A 148 -21.01 3.08 -7.74
N GLY A 149 -20.42 1.90 -7.59
CA GLY A 149 -20.13 1.35 -6.25
C GLY A 149 -19.31 2.30 -5.37
N SER A 150 -19.18 1.92 -4.09
CA SER A 150 -18.45 2.68 -3.07
C SER A 150 -17.06 2.12 -2.77
N SER A 151 -16.74 0.94 -3.27
CA SER A 151 -15.64 0.17 -2.69
C SER A 151 -14.30 0.64 -3.20
N TRP A 152 -13.41 1.06 -2.33
CA TRP A 152 -12.04 1.37 -2.73
C TRP A 152 -11.11 0.20 -2.40
N SER A 153 -10.03 0.09 -3.16
CA SER A 153 -9.01 -0.93 -2.98
C SER A 153 -7.63 -0.37 -3.32
N VAL A 154 -6.64 -0.58 -2.45
CA VAL A 154 -5.27 -0.08 -2.59
C VAL A 154 -4.27 -1.19 -2.34
N TRP A 155 -3.33 -1.33 -3.26
CA TRP A 155 -2.24 -2.30 -3.21
C TRP A 155 -0.90 -1.58 -3.13
N LEU A 156 0.03 -2.11 -2.33
CA LEU A 156 1.40 -1.61 -2.25
C LEU A 156 2.40 -2.77 -2.26
N ASP A 157 3.46 -2.62 -3.04
CA ASP A 157 4.58 -3.55 -3.15
C ASP A 157 5.91 -2.77 -3.11
N GLY A 158 6.97 -3.39 -2.61
CA GLY A 158 8.30 -2.78 -2.48
C GLY A 158 8.44 -1.77 -1.33
N VAL A 159 7.54 -1.79 -0.33
CA VAL A 159 7.55 -0.86 0.83
C VAL A 159 7.81 -1.59 2.14
N ASP A 160 8.36 -0.89 3.14
CA ASP A 160 8.71 -1.49 4.45
C ASP A 160 7.51 -1.58 5.39
N SER A 161 6.65 -0.56 5.38
CA SER A 161 5.40 -0.56 6.14
C SER A 161 4.33 0.22 5.40
N ALA A 162 3.07 -0.16 5.60
CA ALA A 162 1.92 0.58 5.11
C ALA A 162 0.76 0.54 6.12
N ASN A 163 0.00 1.62 6.16
CA ASN A 163 -1.18 1.76 7.00
C ASN A 163 -2.24 2.58 6.26
N ASN A 164 -3.50 2.14 6.37
CA ASN A 164 -4.64 2.95 6.00
C ASN A 164 -5.45 3.24 7.28
N PRO A 165 -5.53 4.50 7.75
CA PRO A 165 -6.20 4.87 9.00
C PRO A 165 -7.71 4.58 8.97
N ASP A 166 -8.32 4.50 7.80
CA ASP A 166 -9.74 4.16 7.64
C ASP A 166 -9.99 2.65 7.69
N ASN A 167 -8.94 1.83 7.59
CA ASN A 167 -9.01 0.37 7.72
C ASN A 167 -8.36 -0.12 9.02
N SER A 168 -9.14 -0.06 10.10
CA SER A 168 -8.76 -0.57 11.44
C SER A 168 -8.71 -2.11 11.54
N GLY A 169 -8.93 -2.86 10.44
CA GLY A 169 -9.02 -4.33 10.41
C GLY A 169 -7.92 -5.06 9.64
N ALA A 170 -7.03 -4.37 8.92
CA ALA A 170 -5.96 -5.00 8.15
C ALA A 170 -4.80 -5.44 9.08
N SER A 171 -4.84 -6.68 9.57
CA SER A 171 -3.72 -7.26 10.31
C SER A 171 -2.57 -7.58 9.36
N VAL A 172 -1.48 -6.81 9.43
CA VAL A 172 -0.22 -7.14 8.75
C VAL A 172 0.31 -8.46 9.33
N PRO A 173 0.54 -9.51 8.52
CA PRO A 173 1.11 -10.76 9.01
C PRO A 173 2.48 -10.52 9.65
N GLU A 174 2.68 -11.02 10.87
CA GLU A 174 3.98 -10.90 11.54
C GLU A 174 5.10 -11.54 10.68
N PRO A 175 6.26 -10.90 10.55
CA PRO A 175 7.33 -11.42 9.71
C PRO A 175 7.81 -12.77 10.25
N ALA A 176 8.02 -13.73 9.33
CA ALA A 176 8.47 -15.09 9.65
C ALA A 176 9.80 -15.14 10.43
N SER A 177 10.53 -14.02 10.49
CA SER A 177 11.71 -13.82 11.32
C SER A 177 11.42 -13.99 12.82
N LEU A 178 10.24 -13.61 13.32
CA LEU A 178 9.85 -13.81 14.72
C LEU A 178 9.66 -15.30 15.05
N ALA A 179 9.05 -16.06 14.14
CA ALA A 179 8.94 -17.50 14.26
C ALA A 179 10.32 -18.17 14.25
N LEU A 180 11.21 -17.75 13.36
CA LEU A 180 12.60 -18.22 13.28
C LEU A 180 13.42 -17.87 14.53
N LEU A 181 13.28 -16.66 15.06
CA LEU A 181 13.91 -16.25 16.32
C LEU A 181 13.43 -17.12 17.49
N GLY A 182 12.11 -17.36 17.56
CA GLY A 182 11.51 -18.25 18.55
C GLY A 182 12.04 -19.69 18.45
N LEU A 183 12.11 -20.24 17.24
CA LEU A 183 12.67 -21.57 16.99
C LEU A 183 14.17 -21.65 17.30
N GLY A 184 14.93 -20.61 16.97
CA GLY A 184 16.35 -20.50 17.31
C GLY A 184 16.59 -20.50 18.82
N LEU A 185 15.83 -19.70 19.57
CA LEU A 185 15.89 -19.66 21.03
C LEU A 185 15.49 -21.00 21.66
N ALA A 186 14.43 -21.64 21.15
CA ALA A 186 14.02 -22.97 21.60
C ALA A 186 15.12 -24.01 21.36
N GLY A 187 15.73 -24.02 20.17
CA GLY A 187 16.86 -24.90 19.82
C GLY A 187 18.05 -24.72 20.76
N ILE A 188 18.42 -23.48 21.09
CA ILE A 188 19.48 -23.18 22.08
C ILE A 188 19.08 -23.70 23.47
N GLY A 189 17.83 -23.48 23.88
CA GLY A 189 17.30 -23.96 25.17
C GLY A 189 17.38 -25.48 25.32
N PHE A 190 16.99 -26.24 24.29
CA PHE A 190 17.09 -27.70 24.30
C PHE A 190 18.53 -28.21 24.23
N SER A 191 19.44 -27.50 23.56
CA SER A 191 20.85 -27.88 23.47
C SER A 191 21.58 -27.83 24.83
N ARG A 192 21.19 -26.88 25.71
CA ARG A 192 21.78 -26.73 27.05
C ARG A 192 21.37 -27.86 28.00
N ARG A 193 20.17 -28.43 27.84
CA ARG A 193 19.69 -29.54 28.67
C ARG A 193 20.44 -30.86 28.44
N LYS A 194 21.06 -31.05 27.27
CA LYS A 194 21.84 -32.25 26.94
C LYS A 194 23.27 -32.26 27.49
N LYS A 195 23.76 -31.17 28.09
CA LYS A 195 25.10 -31.10 28.70
C LYS A 195 25.16 -31.38 30.20
N SER A 196 24.01 -31.63 30.85
CA SER A 196 23.94 -31.95 32.30
C SER A 196 23.63 -33.43 32.58
N ALA A 197 24.00 -34.35 31.68
CA ALA A 197 23.94 -35.80 31.90
C ALA A 197 25.30 -36.43 31.66
#